data_AF-A0A2W0BBC7-F1
#
_entry.id   AF-A0A2W0BBC7-F1
#
_cell.length_a   1.000
_cell.length_b   1.000
_cell.length_c   1.000
_cell.angle_alpha   90.00
_cell.angle_beta   90.00
_cell.angle_gamma   90.00
#
_symmetry.space_group_name_H-M   'P 1'
#
loop_
_entity.id
_entity.type
_entity.pdbx_description
1 polymer ?
#
loop_
_entity_poly.entity_id
_entity_poly.type
_entity_poly.pdbx_seq_one_letter_code
_entity_poly.pdbx_strand_id
1 'polypeptide(L)'
;RPDFAIILYPGYLANAEKNFEFSPDIPVAASTPPAFLVQAEDDPVHVENAVEYFMALKKAGVPAELHTYAQGGHGYGLRPTEKPVTKWPQLASRWLHTIGVLPGVAE
;
A
#
# COMPACT_ATOMS: atom_id res chain seq x y z
N ARG A 1 -13.57 -8.61 -11.19
CA ARG A 1 -12.26 -8.15 -10.66
C ARG A 1 -12.37 -6.65 -10.47
N PRO A 2 -11.97 -6.07 -9.32
CA PRO A 2 -11.95 -4.61 -9.16
C PRO A 2 -10.91 -3.98 -10.09
N ASP A 3 -11.13 -2.72 -10.47
CA ASP A 3 -10.21 -2.00 -11.38
C ASP A 3 -8.88 -1.66 -10.69
N PHE A 4 -8.89 -1.50 -9.37
CA PHE A 4 -7.74 -1.18 -8.54
C PHE A 4 -7.92 -1.63 -7.08
N ALA A 5 -6.84 -1.61 -6.29
CA ALA A 5 -6.87 -1.78 -4.84
C ALA A 5 -6.09 -0.65 -4.13
N ILE A 6 -6.62 -0.14 -3.03
CA ILE A 6 -5.93 0.79 -2.13
C ILE A 6 -5.77 0.10 -0.78
N ILE A 7 -4.53 -0.08 -0.33
CA ILE A 7 -4.16 -0.89 0.83
C ILE A 7 -3.49 0.03 1.83
N LEU A 8 -4.23 0.34 2.90
CA LEU A 8 -3.82 1.30 3.93
C LEU A 8 -3.38 0.53 5.16
N TYR A 9 -2.14 0.77 5.61
CA TYR A 9 -1.55 0.20 6.82
C TYR A 9 -1.91 -1.29 7.02
N PRO A 10 -1.59 -2.18 6.05
CA PRO A 10 -2.01 -3.56 6.13
C PRO A 10 -1.38 -4.29 7.32
N GLY A 11 -2.08 -5.33 7.80
CA GLY A 11 -1.58 -6.28 8.77
C GLY A 11 -1.77 -7.71 8.28
N TYR A 12 -0.99 -8.63 8.86
CA TYR A 12 -1.05 -10.08 8.58
C TYR A 12 -0.72 -10.51 7.14
N LEU A 13 -0.12 -9.62 6.34
CA LEU A 13 0.42 -9.94 5.01
C LEU A 13 1.85 -10.49 5.09
N ALA A 14 2.60 -10.12 6.14
CA ALA A 14 3.94 -10.64 6.42
C ALA A 14 3.95 -11.30 7.81
N ASN A 15 4.61 -12.46 7.92
CA ASN A 15 4.67 -13.21 9.17
C ASN A 15 5.87 -12.79 10.02
N ALA A 16 5.62 -12.02 11.08
CA ALA A 16 6.66 -11.52 11.98
C ALA A 16 7.48 -12.63 12.68
N GLU A 17 6.89 -13.81 12.92
CA GLU A 17 7.58 -14.96 13.52
C GLU A 17 8.48 -15.69 12.52
N LYS A 18 8.28 -15.45 11.22
CA LYS A 18 9.05 -16.05 10.12
C LYS A 18 9.84 -14.99 9.36
N ASN A 19 10.49 -14.09 10.08
CA ASN A 19 11.32 -13.03 9.49
C ASN A 19 10.60 -12.24 8.38
N PHE A 20 9.32 -11.96 8.61
CA PHE A 20 8.43 -11.25 7.69
C PHE A 20 8.24 -11.93 6.33
N GLU A 21 8.36 -13.25 6.24
CA GLU A 21 7.94 -13.98 5.03
C GLU A 21 6.49 -13.62 4.63
N PHE A 22 6.29 -13.33 3.34
CA PHE A 22 4.97 -13.05 2.78
C PHE A 22 4.00 -14.21 3.04
N SER A 23 2.79 -13.89 3.47
CA SER A 23 1.78 -14.88 3.85
C SER A 23 1.39 -15.76 2.65
N PRO A 24 1.55 -17.09 2.74
CA PRO A 24 1.22 -18.00 1.65
C PRO A 24 -0.29 -18.11 1.40
N ASP A 25 -1.11 -17.69 2.37
CA ASP A 25 -2.57 -17.75 2.29
C ASP A 25 -3.16 -16.59 1.47
N ILE A 26 -2.33 -15.63 1.06
CA ILE A 26 -2.74 -14.49 0.24
C ILE A 26 -2.34 -14.75 -1.23
N PRO A 27 -3.28 -15.18 -2.09
CA PRO A 27 -2.96 -15.46 -3.48
C PRO A 27 -2.64 -14.16 -4.22
N VAL A 28 -1.49 -14.13 -4.88
CA VAL A 28 -1.09 -13.07 -5.81
C VAL A 28 -0.81 -13.69 -7.17
N ALA A 29 -1.48 -13.17 -8.20
CA ALA A 29 -1.34 -13.62 -9.57
C ALA A 29 -1.31 -12.42 -10.53
N ALA A 30 -0.97 -12.64 -11.80
CA ALA A 30 -1.04 -11.60 -12.83
C ALA A 30 -2.47 -11.01 -12.98
N SER A 31 -3.49 -11.73 -12.51
CA SER A 31 -4.88 -11.27 -12.48
C SER A 31 -5.22 -10.42 -11.25
N THR A 32 -4.30 -10.18 -10.32
CA THR A 32 -4.49 -9.26 -9.20
C THR A 32 -4.59 -7.81 -9.72
N PRO A 33 -5.51 -6.98 -9.20
CA PRO A 33 -5.62 -5.57 -9.57
C PRO A 33 -4.34 -4.76 -9.31
N PRO A 34 -4.07 -3.68 -10.08
CA PRO A 34 -3.07 -2.70 -9.70
C PRO A 34 -3.33 -2.18 -8.29
N ALA A 35 -2.28 -1.96 -7.52
CA ALA A 35 -2.41 -1.62 -6.10
C ALA A 35 -1.63 -0.36 -5.70
N PHE A 36 -2.25 0.46 -4.86
CA PHE A 36 -1.58 1.52 -4.10
C PHE A 36 -1.46 1.06 -2.65
N LEU A 37 -0.26 1.14 -2.09
CA LEU A 37 0.05 0.73 -0.72
C LEU A 37 0.63 1.91 0.05
N VAL A 38 0.20 2.09 1.31
CA VAL A 38 0.82 3.07 2.21
C VAL A 38 0.84 2.58 3.65
N GLN A 39 2.01 2.64 4.29
CA GLN A 39 2.18 2.30 5.71
C GLN A 39 3.32 3.11 6.31
N ALA A 40 3.21 3.49 7.58
CA ALA A 40 4.30 4.14 8.29
C ALA A 40 5.31 3.09 8.77
N GLU A 41 6.59 3.46 8.83
CA GLU A 41 7.67 2.61 9.33
C GLU A 41 7.56 2.40 10.85
N ASP A 42 7.19 3.45 11.59
CA ASP A 42 6.88 3.38 13.04
C ASP A 42 5.52 2.74 13.37
N ASP A 43 4.86 2.09 12.41
CA ASP A 43 3.61 1.37 12.65
C ASP A 43 3.88 0.10 13.49
N PRO A 44 3.26 -0.06 14.68
CA PRO A 44 3.43 -1.26 15.51
C PRO A 44 2.93 -2.55 14.84
N VAL A 45 2.18 -2.45 13.74
CA VAL A 45 1.73 -3.59 12.93
C VAL A 45 2.81 -4.06 11.93
N HIS A 46 3.97 -3.40 11.87
CA HIS A 46 5.12 -3.70 11.02
C HIS A 46 4.93 -3.34 9.54
N VAL A 47 5.79 -2.45 9.04
CA VAL A 47 5.76 -1.92 7.65
C VAL A 47 6.02 -2.99 6.60
N GLU A 48 6.64 -4.10 7.01
CA GLU A 48 6.94 -5.26 6.20
C GLU A 48 5.69 -5.85 5.57
N ASN A 49 4.50 -5.68 6.18
CA ASN A 49 3.24 -6.08 5.55
C ASN A 49 3.02 -5.39 4.19
N ALA A 50 3.28 -4.09 4.10
CA ALA A 50 3.18 -3.35 2.85
C ALA A 50 4.35 -3.67 1.90
N VAL A 51 5.58 -3.76 2.42
CA VAL A 51 6.79 -4.03 1.63
C VAL A 51 6.72 -5.41 0.96
N GLU A 52 6.38 -6.45 1.71
CA GLU A 52 6.34 -7.83 1.21
C GLU A 52 5.18 -8.05 0.25
N TYR A 53 4.03 -7.41 0.48
CA TYR A 53 2.94 -7.45 -0.50
C TYR A 53 3.32 -6.75 -1.80
N PHE A 54 3.99 -5.59 -1.73
CA PHE A 54 4.55 -4.93 -2.91
C PHE A 54 5.53 -5.83 -3.68
N MET A 55 6.41 -6.54 -2.96
CA MET A 55 7.35 -7.48 -3.58
C MET A 55 6.65 -8.67 -4.24
N ALA A 56 5.60 -9.21 -3.60
CA ALA A 56 4.77 -10.27 -4.18
C ALA A 56 4.07 -9.81 -5.47
N LEU A 57 3.46 -8.60 -5.46
CA LEU A 57 2.84 -7.99 -6.63
C LEU A 57 3.84 -7.80 -7.78
N LYS A 58 5.02 -7.26 -7.46
CA LYS A 58 6.12 -7.07 -8.43
C LYS A 58 6.54 -8.40 -9.06
N LYS A 59 6.72 -9.45 -8.27
CA LYS A 59 7.07 -10.79 -8.77
C LYS A 59 6.01 -11.38 -9.70
N ALA A 60 4.74 -11.07 -9.45
CA ALA A 60 3.61 -11.50 -10.27
C ALA A 60 3.37 -10.61 -11.52
N GLY A 61 4.17 -9.57 -11.73
CA GLY A 61 4.00 -8.63 -12.85
C GLY A 61 2.82 -7.68 -12.69
N VAL A 62 2.33 -7.50 -11.46
CA VAL A 62 1.20 -6.61 -11.16
C VAL A 62 1.73 -5.20 -10.89
N PRO A 63 1.25 -4.16 -11.61
CA PRO A 63 1.64 -2.78 -11.33
C PRO A 63 1.25 -2.35 -9.92
N ALA A 64 2.19 -1.79 -9.17
CA ALA A 64 1.94 -1.32 -7.82
C ALA A 64 2.73 -0.06 -7.49
N GLU A 65 2.21 0.75 -6.58
CA GLU A 65 2.87 1.94 -6.01
C GLU A 65 2.89 1.82 -4.49
N LEU A 66 4.05 1.99 -3.87
CA LEU A 66 4.25 1.89 -2.42
C LEU A 66 4.79 3.21 -1.87
N HIS A 67 4.15 3.73 -0.82
CA HIS A 67 4.62 4.86 -0.03
C HIS A 67 4.89 4.45 1.40
N THR A 68 6.05 4.80 1.92
CA THR A 68 6.37 4.66 3.34
C THR A 68 6.76 6.00 3.95
N TYR A 69 6.42 6.16 5.23
CA TYR A 69 6.77 7.35 6.01
C TYR A 69 7.51 6.89 7.26
N ALA A 70 8.60 7.57 7.64
CA ALA A 70 9.29 7.24 8.89
C ALA A 70 8.38 7.34 10.12
N GLN A 71 7.40 8.26 10.09
CA GLN A 71 6.47 8.49 11.21
C GLN A 71 5.03 8.66 10.74
N GLY A 72 4.12 7.98 11.42
CA GLY A 72 2.69 7.99 11.15
C GLY A 72 1.91 7.19 12.20
N GLY A 73 2.45 6.07 12.64
CA GLY A 73 1.76 5.07 13.43
C GLY A 73 0.67 4.35 12.63
N HIS A 74 -0.13 3.54 13.32
CA HIS A 74 -1.26 2.84 12.73
C HIS A 74 -2.52 3.71 12.66
N GLY A 75 -3.42 3.41 11.73
CA GLY A 75 -4.79 3.92 11.76
C GLY A 75 -4.94 5.43 11.61
N TYR A 76 -4.04 6.10 10.89
CA TYR A 76 -4.08 7.57 10.69
C TYR A 76 -5.33 8.06 9.92
N GLY A 77 -5.99 7.20 9.15
CA GLY A 77 -7.24 7.50 8.46
C GLY A 77 -7.17 8.75 7.57
N LEU A 78 -8.27 9.50 7.49
CA LEU A 78 -8.40 10.74 6.69
C LEU A 78 -8.37 12.03 7.52
N ARG A 79 -8.36 11.93 8.86
CA ARG A 79 -8.37 13.11 9.71
C ARG A 79 -7.02 13.83 9.59
N PRO A 80 -6.99 15.15 9.34
CA PRO A 80 -5.73 15.89 9.28
C PRO A 80 -4.91 15.73 10.55
N THR A 81 -3.60 15.58 10.39
CA THR A 81 -2.62 15.55 11.49
C THR A 81 -1.39 16.37 11.13
N GLU A 82 -0.53 16.64 12.11
CA GLU A 82 0.76 17.30 11.90
C GLU A 82 1.81 16.39 11.21
N LYS A 83 1.56 15.07 11.16
CA LYS A 83 2.51 14.11 10.57
C LYS A 83 2.43 14.11 9.03
N PRO A 84 3.55 13.93 8.30
CA PRO A 84 3.57 13.93 6.84
C PRO A 84 2.60 12.93 6.18
N VAL A 85 2.37 11.77 6.84
CA VAL A 85 1.43 10.74 6.38
C VAL A 85 0.02 11.26 6.13
N THR A 86 -0.37 12.41 6.73
CA THR A 86 -1.66 13.07 6.48
C THR A 86 -1.92 13.38 4.99
N LYS A 87 -0.88 13.41 4.15
CA LYS A 87 -0.98 13.69 2.71
C LYS A 87 -1.13 12.46 1.82
N TRP A 88 -1.27 11.26 2.40
CA TRP A 88 -1.48 10.03 1.63
C TRP A 88 -2.70 10.08 0.69
N PRO A 89 -3.84 10.73 1.00
CA PRO A 89 -4.99 10.73 0.10
C PRO A 89 -4.70 11.47 -1.21
N GLN A 90 -3.87 12.53 -1.15
CA GLN A 90 -3.43 13.26 -2.34
C GLN A 90 -2.54 12.39 -3.22
N LEU A 91 -1.67 11.55 -2.63
CA LEU A 91 -0.86 10.58 -3.38
C LEU A 91 -1.75 9.52 -4.04
N ALA A 92 -2.70 8.95 -3.31
CA ALA A 92 -3.64 7.98 -3.86
C ALA A 92 -4.47 8.59 -5.00
N SER A 93 -4.93 9.84 -4.86
CA SER A 93 -5.64 10.55 -5.94
C SER A 93 -4.77 10.75 -7.17
N ARG A 94 -3.50 11.18 -7.00
CA ARG A 94 -2.55 11.30 -8.11
C ARG A 94 -2.33 9.97 -8.81
N TRP A 95 -2.15 8.90 -8.04
CA TRP A 95 -2.01 7.55 -8.60
C TRP A 95 -3.25 7.13 -9.41
N LEU A 96 -4.45 7.41 -8.91
CA LEU A 96 -5.70 7.13 -9.64
C LEU A 96 -5.81 7.89 -10.96
N HIS A 97 -5.27 9.11 -11.05
CA HIS A 97 -5.11 9.82 -12.33
C HIS A 97 -4.09 9.13 -13.23
N THR A 98 -2.93 8.75 -12.70
CA THR A 98 -1.86 8.04 -13.44
C THR A 98 -2.34 6.74 -14.08
N ILE A 99 -3.19 5.97 -13.38
CA ILE A 99 -3.75 4.72 -13.90
C ILE A 99 -5.04 4.91 -14.71
N GLY A 100 -5.48 6.15 -14.94
CA GLY A 100 -6.65 6.46 -15.77
C GLY A 100 -8.02 6.16 -15.14
N VAL A 101 -8.08 5.94 -13.83
CA VAL A 101 -9.36 5.75 -13.11
C VAL A 101 -10.07 7.09 -12.91
N LEU A 102 -9.32 8.15 -12.62
CA LEU A 102 -9.83 9.52 -12.56
C LEU A 102 -9.44 10.29 -13.83
N PRO A 103 -10.34 11.10 -14.42
CA PRO A 103 -10.01 11.96 -15.56
C PRO A 103 -8.96 13.02 -15.15
N GLY A 104 -8.09 13.49 -16.08
CA GLY A 104 -6.91 14.34 -15.81
C GLY A 104 -7.13 15.53 -14.85
N VAL A 105 -6.11 16.14 -14.23
CA VAL A 105 -4.66 16.21 -14.57
C VAL A 105 -3.80 15.67 -13.40
N ALA A 106 -2.79 14.87 -13.75
CA ALA A 106 -1.59 14.72 -12.94
C ALA A 106 -0.60 15.81 -13.38
N GLU A 107 -0.49 16.87 -12.58
CA GLU A 107 0.65 17.81 -12.52
C GLU A 107 1.12 17.87 -11.06
#